data_AF-A0A963Y473-F1
#
_entry.id   AF-A0A963Y473-F1
#
_cell.length_a   1.000
_cell.length_b   1.000
_cell.length_c   1.000
_cell.angle_alpha   90.00
_cell.angle_beta   90.00
_cell.angle_gamma   90.00
#
_symmetry.space_group_name_H-M   'P 1'
#
loop_
_entity.id
_entity.type
_entity.pdbx_description
1 polymer ?
#
loop_
_entity_poly.entity_id
_entity_poly.type
_entity_poly.pdbx_seq_one_letter_code
_entity_poly.pdbx_strand_id
1 'polypeptide(L)'
;AAGRTWLAAVLIAGLSIKPHLAVLIPVALIAAGDWRLILRAAVTTAAAVAIPCAIFGLESWQLALAHLDGTRVTFAEGDTLAQMVTLFAGALVLGLPADVAAGVQALSAIFAAGFVWWLWRARSVPPTLRLAGLLLAALMVPPYGFRYDMVLTLGATLLVVGQAERDGWLPGERLAMASLWFLPLVVPNIAHATGLPAGFALLLLGLWSVWRRAILSSGARIRPAPAHP
;
A
#
# COMPACT_ATOMS: atom_id res chain seq x y z
N ALA A 1 -3.59 17.23 -20.55
CA ALA A 1 -2.99 15.87 -20.56
C ALA A 1 -1.57 15.85 -19.95
N ALA A 2 -0.65 16.72 -20.37
CA ALA A 2 0.74 16.73 -19.86
C ALA A 2 0.91 17.23 -18.41
N GLY A 3 0.16 18.26 -17.99
CA GLY A 3 0.29 18.81 -16.63
C GLY A 3 -0.07 17.82 -15.53
N ARG A 4 -1.13 17.00 -15.73
CA ARG A 4 -1.56 15.96 -14.79
C ARG A 4 -0.48 14.89 -14.58
N THR A 5 0.28 14.56 -15.62
CA THR A 5 1.33 13.55 -15.53
C THR A 5 2.61 14.05 -14.85
N TRP A 6 2.92 15.35 -14.93
CA TRP A 6 4.02 15.94 -14.16
C TRP A 6 3.65 16.11 -12.69
N LEU A 7 2.41 16.52 -12.40
CA LEU A 7 1.90 16.53 -11.03
C LEU A 7 1.98 15.13 -10.41
N ALA A 8 1.57 14.08 -11.13
CA ALA A 8 1.71 12.71 -10.65
C ALA A 8 3.17 12.34 -10.36
N ALA A 9 4.12 12.70 -11.24
CA ALA A 9 5.55 12.46 -11.00
C ALA A 9 6.08 13.18 -9.75
N VAL A 10 5.68 14.44 -9.53
CA VAL A 10 6.02 15.21 -8.33
C VAL A 10 5.45 14.56 -7.08
N LEU A 11 4.18 14.13 -7.10
CA LEU A 11 3.56 13.46 -5.96
C LEU A 11 4.22 12.11 -5.66
N ILE A 12 4.60 11.34 -6.69
CA ILE A 12 5.35 10.09 -6.51
C ILE A 12 6.73 10.37 -5.91
N ALA A 13 7.46 11.37 -6.39
CA ALA A 13 8.74 11.77 -5.82
C ALA A 13 8.61 12.29 -4.38
N GLY A 14 7.49 12.93 -4.03
CA GLY A 14 7.19 13.32 -2.66
C GLY A 14 7.13 12.14 -1.69
N LEU A 15 6.77 10.94 -2.17
CA LEU A 15 6.81 9.72 -1.37
C LEU A 15 8.23 9.23 -1.06
N SER A 16 9.29 9.85 -1.59
CA SER A 16 10.67 9.56 -1.17
C SER A 16 10.90 9.86 0.32
N ILE A 17 10.03 10.65 0.96
CA ILE A 17 10.01 10.80 2.43
C ILE A 17 9.66 9.49 3.16
N LYS A 18 8.90 8.61 2.51
CA LYS A 18 8.52 7.26 2.98
C LYS A 18 8.62 6.27 1.82
N PRO A 19 9.84 5.89 1.40
CA PRO A 19 10.07 5.18 0.15
C PRO A 19 9.36 3.82 0.10
N HIS A 20 9.14 3.19 1.25
CA HIS A 20 8.42 1.92 1.34
C HIS A 20 6.94 2.02 0.88
N LEU A 21 6.30 3.19 0.97
CA LEU A 21 4.94 3.39 0.43
C LEU A 21 4.93 3.51 -1.10
N ALA A 22 6.06 3.90 -1.70
CA ALA A 22 6.20 4.06 -3.14
C ALA A 22 6.60 2.75 -3.86
N VAL A 23 7.04 1.72 -3.12
CA VAL A 23 7.69 0.53 -3.70
C VAL A 23 6.81 -0.25 -4.69
N LEU A 24 5.49 -0.23 -4.51
CA LEU A 24 4.55 -0.89 -5.43
C LEU A 24 4.15 -0.02 -6.62
N ILE A 25 4.49 1.28 -6.63
CA ILE A 25 4.15 2.18 -7.75
C ILE A 25 4.87 1.76 -9.04
N PRO A 26 6.18 1.48 -9.06
CA PRO A 26 6.84 0.92 -10.25
C PRO A 26 6.17 -0.36 -10.74
N VAL A 27 5.79 -1.27 -9.84
CA VAL A 27 5.09 -2.53 -10.20
C VAL A 27 3.78 -2.24 -10.93
N ALA A 28 2.96 -1.34 -10.38
CA ALA A 28 1.72 -0.87 -10.99
C ALA A 28 1.93 -0.25 -12.38
N LEU A 29 2.91 0.66 -12.51
CA LEU A 29 3.17 1.38 -13.76
C LEU A 29 3.76 0.47 -14.85
N ILE A 30 4.63 -0.48 -14.48
CA ILE A 30 5.14 -1.50 -15.40
C ILE A 30 3.98 -2.38 -15.89
N ALA A 31 3.11 -2.83 -14.99
CA ALA A 31 1.93 -3.62 -15.35
C ALA A 31 1.00 -2.85 -16.32
N ALA A 32 0.84 -1.54 -16.14
CA ALA A 32 0.09 -0.67 -17.04
C ALA A 32 0.84 -0.29 -18.34
N GLY A 33 2.16 -0.48 -18.40
CA GLY A 33 3.02 -0.09 -19.53
C GLY A 33 3.35 1.41 -19.59
N ASP A 34 3.27 2.13 -18.48
CA ASP A 34 3.54 3.58 -18.42
C ASP A 34 4.99 3.89 -17.99
N TRP A 35 5.93 3.50 -18.83
CA TRP A 35 7.37 3.73 -18.62
C TRP A 35 7.73 5.22 -18.52
N ARG A 36 6.94 6.08 -19.19
CA ARG A 36 7.17 7.52 -19.20
C ARG A 36 6.93 8.14 -17.83
N LEU A 37 5.89 7.69 -17.11
CA LEU A 37 5.64 8.17 -15.75
C LEU A 37 6.73 7.69 -14.77
N ILE A 38 7.23 6.46 -14.93
CA ILE A 38 8.37 5.95 -14.14
C ILE A 38 9.58 6.86 -14.34
N LEU A 39 9.95 7.14 -15.59
CA LEU A 39 11.09 8.00 -15.91
C LEU A 39 10.92 9.41 -15.33
N ARG A 40 9.73 10.00 -15.45
CA ARG A 40 9.44 11.33 -14.87
C ARG A 40 9.59 11.32 -13.35
N ALA A 41 9.00 10.34 -12.67
CA ALA A 41 9.11 10.21 -11.22
C ALA A 41 10.56 10.01 -10.78
N ALA A 42 11.33 9.19 -11.51
CA ALA A 42 12.76 8.98 -11.25
C ALA A 42 13.57 10.27 -11.40
N VAL A 43 13.35 11.03 -12.48
CA VAL A 43 14.01 12.33 -12.69
C VAL A 43 13.62 13.33 -11.60
N THR A 44 12.34 13.42 -11.24
CA THR A 44 11.89 14.34 -10.18
C THR A 44 12.46 13.95 -8.81
N THR A 45 12.55 12.65 -8.52
CA THR A 45 13.19 12.14 -7.29
C THR A 45 14.69 12.44 -7.28
N ALA A 46 15.39 12.20 -8.38
CA ALA A 46 16.82 12.50 -8.49
C ALA A 46 17.10 14.00 -8.30
N ALA A 47 16.27 14.87 -8.89
CA ALA A 47 16.36 16.31 -8.66
C ALA A 47 16.13 16.67 -7.19
N ALA A 48 15.13 16.07 -6.54
CA ALA A 48 14.82 16.30 -5.13
C ALA A 48 15.96 15.87 -4.19
N VAL A 49 16.75 14.85 -4.56
CA VAL A 49 17.95 14.42 -3.82
C VAL A 49 19.16 15.30 -4.15
N ALA A 50 19.36 15.65 -5.42
CA ALA A 50 20.52 16.41 -5.87
C ALA A 50 20.56 17.84 -5.30
N ILE A 51 19.40 18.48 -5.12
CA ILE A 51 19.32 19.86 -4.59
C ILE A 51 19.91 19.94 -3.16
N PRO A 52 19.47 19.15 -2.17
CA PRO A 52 20.11 19.11 -0.85
C PRO A 52 21.59 18.72 -0.90
N CYS A 53 21.99 17.74 -1.72
CA CYS A 53 23.40 17.37 -1.85
C CYS A 53 24.28 18.53 -2.35
N ALA A 54 23.76 19.34 -3.29
CA ALA A 54 24.49 20.49 -3.81
C ALA A 54 24.59 21.63 -2.79
N ILE A 55 23.59 21.78 -1.90
CA ILE A 55 23.54 22.84 -0.89
C ILE A 55 24.36 22.48 0.36
N PHE A 56 24.24 21.23 0.84
CA PHE A 56 24.77 20.79 2.13
C PHE A 56 25.96 19.83 2.05
N GLY A 57 26.42 19.50 0.84
CA GLY A 57 27.46 18.50 0.63
C GLY A 57 26.97 17.05 0.80
N LEU A 58 27.87 16.11 0.54
CA LEU A 58 27.59 14.68 0.68
C LEU A 58 27.84 14.18 2.11
N GLU A 59 28.53 14.94 2.97
CA GLU A 59 28.86 14.49 4.33
C GLU A 59 27.59 14.22 5.15
N SER A 60 26.55 15.05 4.99
CA SER A 60 25.26 14.87 5.67
C SER A 60 24.62 13.52 5.34
N TRP A 61 24.72 13.06 4.08
CA TRP A 61 24.20 11.77 3.65
C TRP A 61 25.05 10.60 4.16
N GLN A 62 26.38 10.73 4.12
CA GLN A 62 27.28 9.70 4.66
C GLN A 62 27.04 9.48 6.16
N LEU A 63 26.87 10.56 6.92
CA LEU A 63 26.57 10.49 8.34
C LEU A 63 25.20 9.86 8.59
N ALA A 64 24.18 10.20 7.80
CA ALA A 64 22.86 9.56 7.90
C ALA A 64 22.92 8.05 7.61
N LEU A 65 23.67 7.64 6.58
CA LEU A 65 23.85 6.23 6.21
C LEU A 65 24.61 5.46 7.31
N ALA A 66 25.63 6.06 7.93
CA ALA A 66 26.38 5.45 9.01
C ALA A 66 25.54 5.18 10.27
N HIS A 67 24.42 5.89 10.47
CA HIS A 67 23.52 5.70 11.61
C HIS A 67 22.37 4.70 11.34
N LEU A 68 22.28 4.12 10.14
CA LEU A 68 21.22 3.17 9.79
C LEU A 68 21.27 1.87 10.60
N ASP A 69 22.46 1.42 11.02
CA ASP A 69 22.60 0.19 11.79
C ASP A 69 22.09 0.34 13.24
N GLY A 70 22.25 1.52 13.84
CA GLY A 70 21.74 1.81 15.19
C GLY A 70 20.21 1.84 15.27
N THR A 71 19.52 2.17 14.17
CA THR A 71 18.06 2.26 14.14
C THR A 71 17.39 0.88 14.18
N ARG A 72 18.04 -0.17 13.66
CA ARG A 72 17.51 -1.55 13.68
C ARG A 72 17.32 -2.11 15.08
N VAL A 73 18.20 -1.73 16.01
CA VAL A 73 18.15 -2.17 17.42
C VAL A 73 16.97 -1.53 18.15
N THR A 74 16.67 -0.25 17.89
CA THR A 74 15.57 0.48 18.54
C THR A 74 14.18 -0.04 18.15
N PHE A 75 14.03 -0.63 16.97
CA PHE A 75 12.76 -1.20 16.51
C PHE A 75 12.44 -2.59 17.09
N ALA A 76 13.41 -3.25 17.73
CA ALA A 76 13.27 -4.58 18.31
C ALA A 76 12.94 -4.57 19.82
N GLU A 77 12.80 -3.39 20.44
CA GLU A 77 12.57 -3.24 21.87
C GLU A 77 11.20 -2.59 22.19
N GLY A 78 10.49 -3.16 23.19
CA GLY A 78 9.38 -2.53 23.90
C GLY A 78 8.13 -2.16 23.07
N ASP A 79 7.53 -1.00 23.39
CA ASP A 79 6.28 -0.45 22.83
C ASP A 79 6.30 -0.23 21.31
N THR A 80 7.48 -0.21 20.68
CA THR A 80 7.63 0.08 19.25
C THR A 80 7.09 -1.05 18.38
N LEU A 81 7.39 -2.30 18.77
CA LEU A 81 6.95 -3.51 18.09
C LEU A 81 5.42 -3.65 18.16
N ALA A 82 4.89 -3.19 19.29
CA ALA A 82 3.50 -3.09 19.64
C ALA A 82 2.73 -2.13 18.70
N GLN A 83 3.36 -1.05 18.22
CA GLN A 83 2.75 -0.10 17.26
C GLN A 83 2.79 -0.57 15.79
N MET A 84 3.57 -1.61 15.49
CA MET A 84 3.68 -2.15 14.13
C MET A 84 2.48 -3.04 13.81
N VAL A 85 1.91 -2.83 12.63
CA VAL A 85 0.69 -3.53 12.17
C VAL A 85 0.98 -4.61 11.13
N THR A 86 2.24 -5.07 11.07
CA THR A 86 2.79 -5.95 10.04
C THR A 86 2.77 -7.42 10.46
N LEU A 87 2.93 -8.32 9.48
CA LEU A 87 3.13 -9.74 9.78
C LEU A 87 4.48 -10.01 10.44
N PHE A 88 5.50 -9.21 10.14
CA PHE A 88 6.79 -9.28 10.82
C PHE A 88 6.63 -9.12 12.34
N ALA A 89 5.97 -8.04 12.77
CA ALA A 89 5.73 -7.77 14.18
C ALA A 89 4.86 -8.86 14.83
N GLY A 90 3.78 -9.28 14.17
CA GLY A 90 2.95 -10.38 14.66
C GLY A 90 3.72 -11.69 14.85
N ALA A 91 4.60 -12.04 13.90
CA ALA A 91 5.44 -13.23 14.01
C ALA A 91 6.40 -13.15 15.21
N LEU A 92 7.01 -11.99 15.46
CA LEU A 92 7.88 -11.77 16.62
C LEU A 92 7.11 -11.83 17.95
N VAL A 93 5.91 -11.26 18.03
CA VAL A 93 5.05 -11.34 19.22
C VAL A 93 4.64 -12.80 19.52
N LEU A 94 4.48 -13.62 18.49
CA LEU A 94 4.24 -15.06 18.62
C LEU A 94 5.49 -15.87 19.00
N GLY A 95 6.64 -15.21 19.21
CA GLY A 95 7.89 -15.85 19.61
C GLY A 95 8.66 -16.52 18.47
N LEU A 96 8.32 -16.22 17.20
CA LEU A 96 9.07 -16.75 16.07
C LEU A 96 10.45 -16.06 15.95
N PRO A 97 11.49 -16.77 15.50
CA PRO A 97 12.79 -16.16 15.21
C PRO A 97 12.69 -15.07 14.14
N ALA A 98 13.56 -14.06 14.22
CA ALA A 98 13.56 -12.92 13.31
C ALA A 98 13.69 -13.32 11.83
N ASP A 99 14.46 -14.35 11.52
CA ASP A 99 14.62 -14.87 10.15
C ASP A 99 13.31 -15.46 9.61
N VAL A 100 12.56 -16.16 10.46
CA VAL A 100 11.24 -16.72 10.10
C VAL A 100 10.24 -15.59 9.92
N ALA A 101 10.22 -14.61 10.83
CA ALA A 101 9.37 -13.43 10.70
C ALA A 101 9.65 -12.64 9.41
N ALA A 102 10.92 -12.48 9.05
CA ALA A 102 11.35 -11.86 7.80
C ALA A 102 10.87 -12.65 6.57
N GLY A 103 10.94 -13.98 6.62
CA GLY A 103 10.39 -14.87 5.59
C GLY A 103 8.88 -14.68 5.40
N VAL A 104 8.11 -14.64 6.49
CA VAL A 104 6.65 -14.40 6.45
C VAL A 104 6.35 -13.03 5.85
N GLN A 105 7.10 -12.00 6.23
CA GLN A 105 6.94 -10.66 5.66
C GLN A 105 7.31 -10.58 4.18
N ALA A 106 8.33 -11.33 3.73
CA ALA A 106 8.68 -11.41 2.32
C ALA A 106 7.54 -12.03 1.48
N LEU A 107 6.89 -13.07 2.00
CA LEU A 107 5.71 -13.67 1.36
C LEU A 107 4.55 -12.67 1.25
N SER A 108 4.33 -11.86 2.29
CA SER A 108 3.35 -10.75 2.27
C SER A 108 3.64 -9.75 1.16
N ALA A 109 4.90 -9.31 1.04
CA ALA A 109 5.32 -8.37 0.02
C ALA A 109 5.16 -8.93 -1.41
N ILE A 110 5.50 -10.22 -1.61
CA ILE A 110 5.31 -10.90 -2.90
C ILE A 110 3.83 -10.99 -3.26
N PHE A 111 2.98 -11.38 -2.30
CA PHE A 111 1.53 -11.41 -2.49
C PHE A 111 0.98 -10.03 -2.88
N ALA A 112 1.37 -8.98 -2.16
CA ALA A 112 0.95 -7.61 -2.42
C ALA A 112 1.38 -7.14 -3.82
N ALA A 113 2.62 -7.42 -4.22
CA ALA A 113 3.13 -7.10 -5.55
C ALA A 113 2.37 -7.86 -6.65
N GLY A 114 2.11 -9.15 -6.46
CA GLY A 114 1.33 -9.97 -7.39
C GLY A 114 -0.11 -9.48 -7.55
N PHE A 115 -0.75 -9.08 -6.44
CA PHE A 115 -2.09 -8.51 -6.45
C PHE A 115 -2.14 -7.18 -7.23
N VAL A 116 -1.22 -6.26 -6.95
CA VAL A 116 -1.11 -4.98 -7.67
C VAL A 116 -0.83 -5.20 -9.15
N TRP A 117 0.10 -6.10 -9.48
CA TRP A 117 0.42 -6.45 -10.86
C TRP A 117 -0.83 -6.93 -11.62
N TRP A 118 -1.55 -7.91 -11.07
CA TRP A 118 -2.78 -8.43 -11.65
C TRP A 118 -3.82 -7.32 -11.87
N LEU A 119 -4.07 -6.50 -10.84
CA LEU A 119 -5.08 -5.45 -10.86
C LEU A 119 -4.79 -4.37 -11.90
N TRP A 120 -3.51 -4.01 -12.06
CA TRP A 120 -3.07 -2.99 -13.02
C TRP A 120 -2.92 -3.54 -14.45
N ARG A 121 -2.69 -4.84 -14.60
CA ARG A 121 -2.68 -5.50 -15.91
C ARG A 121 -4.09 -5.70 -16.47
N ALA A 122 -5.07 -5.91 -15.60
CA ALA A 122 -6.47 -6.06 -15.96
C ALA A 122 -7.10 -4.74 -16.41
N ARG A 123 -7.03 -4.44 -17.73
CA ARG A 123 -7.58 -3.21 -18.32
C ARG A 123 -9.07 -2.99 -18.06
N SER A 124 -9.80 -4.06 -17.75
CA SER A 124 -11.22 -4.03 -17.41
C SER A 124 -11.53 -3.42 -16.04
N VAL A 125 -10.57 -3.43 -15.12
CA VAL A 125 -10.77 -2.96 -13.74
C VAL A 125 -10.80 -1.43 -13.71
N PRO A 126 -11.79 -0.79 -13.07
CA PRO A 126 -11.85 0.66 -12.88
C PRO A 126 -10.58 1.25 -12.24
N PRO A 127 -10.10 2.44 -12.68
CA PRO A 127 -8.91 3.08 -12.09
C PRO A 127 -9.02 3.32 -10.58
N THR A 128 -10.22 3.60 -10.07
CA THR A 128 -10.53 3.76 -8.64
C THR A 128 -10.15 2.53 -7.83
N LEU A 129 -10.52 1.33 -8.31
CA LEU A 129 -10.20 0.07 -7.66
C LEU A 129 -8.70 -0.26 -7.77
N ARG A 130 -8.05 0.07 -8.90
CA ARG A 130 -6.59 -0.08 -9.05
C ARG A 130 -5.82 0.74 -8.01
N LEU A 131 -6.26 1.98 -7.78
CA LEU A 131 -5.68 2.86 -6.77
C LEU A 131 -6.00 2.39 -5.36
N ALA A 132 -7.24 1.98 -5.06
CA ALA A 132 -7.60 1.44 -3.75
C ALA A 132 -6.77 0.19 -3.40
N GLY A 133 -6.63 -0.74 -4.34
CA GLY A 133 -5.79 -1.93 -4.18
C GLY A 133 -4.32 -1.59 -3.97
N LEU A 134 -3.79 -0.60 -4.70
CA LEU A 134 -2.41 -0.13 -4.52
C LEU A 134 -2.18 0.46 -3.12
N LEU A 135 -3.09 1.30 -2.62
CA LEU A 135 -3.00 1.92 -1.30
C LEU A 135 -2.99 0.87 -0.18
N LEU A 136 -3.87 -0.12 -0.26
CA LEU A 136 -3.95 -1.21 0.72
C LEU A 136 -2.73 -2.14 0.64
N ALA A 137 -2.34 -2.53 -0.57
CA ALA A 137 -1.20 -3.44 -0.78
C ALA A 137 0.14 -2.80 -0.36
N ALA A 138 0.29 -1.47 -0.50
CA ALA A 138 1.50 -0.76 -0.08
C ALA A 138 1.79 -0.94 1.42
N LEU A 139 0.75 -1.08 2.26
CA LEU A 139 0.88 -1.33 3.70
C LEU A 139 1.33 -2.76 4.03
N MET A 140 1.26 -3.70 3.09
CA MET A 140 1.63 -5.10 3.29
C MET A 140 3.10 -5.39 2.97
N VAL A 141 3.83 -4.41 2.41
CA VAL A 141 5.24 -4.56 2.02
C VAL A 141 6.23 -4.28 3.15
N PRO A 142 6.16 -3.14 3.86
CA PRO A 142 7.19 -2.82 4.84
C PRO A 142 7.15 -3.79 6.04
N PRO A 143 8.30 -4.28 6.53
CA PRO A 143 8.38 -4.99 7.82
C PRO A 143 8.02 -4.08 9.01
N TYR A 144 8.20 -2.76 8.86
CA TYR A 144 8.02 -1.76 9.90
C TYR A 144 6.86 -0.78 9.60
N GLY A 145 5.72 -1.28 9.13
CA GLY A 145 4.52 -0.47 8.93
C GLY A 145 3.86 -0.14 10.27
N PHE A 146 3.63 1.15 10.52
CA PHE A 146 3.07 1.63 11.79
C PHE A 146 1.58 1.96 11.68
N ARG A 147 0.90 2.06 12.83
CA ARG A 147 -0.51 2.50 12.91
C ARG A 147 -0.78 3.77 12.08
N TYR A 148 0.12 4.77 12.11
CA TYR A 148 -0.10 6.03 11.38
C TYR A 148 -0.12 5.85 9.86
N ASP A 149 0.52 4.81 9.31
CA ASP A 149 0.51 4.55 7.87
C ASP A 149 -0.85 4.02 7.42
N MET A 150 -1.64 3.47 8.34
CA MET A 150 -3.01 3.01 8.06
C MET A 150 -3.95 4.12 7.63
N VAL A 151 -3.55 5.40 7.64
CA VAL A 151 -4.28 6.47 6.95
C VAL A 151 -4.51 6.15 5.46
N LEU A 152 -3.71 5.28 4.83
CA LEU A 152 -3.98 4.83 3.47
C LEU A 152 -5.27 3.97 3.35
N THR A 153 -5.71 3.31 4.42
CA THR A 153 -7.00 2.57 4.41
C THR A 153 -8.18 3.52 4.26
N LEU A 154 -8.08 4.75 4.77
CA LEU A 154 -9.08 5.80 4.58
C LEU A 154 -9.19 6.19 3.09
N GLY A 155 -8.06 6.44 2.44
CA GLY A 155 -8.04 6.74 1.00
C GLY A 155 -8.62 5.59 0.16
N ALA A 156 -8.25 4.35 0.48
CA ALA A 156 -8.81 3.18 -0.19
C ALA A 156 -10.32 3.04 0.05
N THR A 157 -10.78 3.29 1.27
CA THR A 157 -12.20 3.25 1.64
C THR A 157 -13.00 4.26 0.82
N LEU A 158 -12.56 5.51 0.74
CA LEU A 158 -13.23 6.55 -0.06
C LEU A 158 -13.33 6.17 -1.55
N LEU A 159 -12.28 5.55 -2.10
CA LEU A 159 -12.29 5.09 -3.49
C LEU A 159 -13.26 3.93 -3.72
N VAL A 160 -13.33 2.97 -2.80
CA VAL A 160 -14.26 1.83 -2.90
C VAL A 160 -15.70 2.28 -2.67
N VAL A 161 -15.96 3.12 -1.67
CA VAL A 161 -17.28 3.72 -1.41
C VAL A 161 -17.74 4.51 -2.63
N GLY A 162 -16.89 5.38 -3.20
CA GLY A 162 -17.24 6.13 -4.41
C GLY A 162 -17.51 5.25 -5.63
N GLN A 163 -16.94 4.04 -5.70
CA GLN A 163 -17.31 3.06 -6.72
C GLN A 163 -18.63 2.35 -6.38
N ALA A 164 -18.87 2.04 -5.11
CA ALA A 164 -20.08 1.40 -4.62
C ALA A 164 -21.32 2.26 -4.80
N GLU A 165 -21.21 3.57 -4.60
CA GLU A 165 -22.30 4.52 -4.85
C GLU A 165 -22.68 4.59 -6.34
N ARG A 166 -21.76 4.27 -7.26
CA ARG A 166 -22.03 4.29 -8.70
C ARG A 166 -22.62 2.97 -9.22
N ASP A 167 -22.04 1.85 -8.79
CA ASP A 167 -22.34 0.53 -9.34
C ASP A 167 -23.25 -0.32 -8.44
N GLY A 168 -23.66 0.23 -7.29
CA GLY A 168 -24.35 -0.49 -6.22
C GLY A 168 -23.39 -1.17 -5.23
N TRP A 169 -23.89 -1.35 -4.01
CA TRP A 169 -23.17 -1.98 -2.91
C TRP A 169 -23.19 -3.50 -3.00
N LEU A 170 -22.06 -4.14 -2.73
CA LEU A 170 -22.01 -5.60 -2.61
C LEU A 170 -22.38 -6.07 -1.19
N PRO A 171 -22.89 -7.30 -1.02
CA PRO A 171 -23.15 -7.86 0.31
C PRO A 171 -21.90 -7.82 1.20
N GLY A 172 -22.06 -7.31 2.43
CA GLY A 172 -21.01 -7.17 3.45
C GLY A 172 -20.05 -6.00 3.26
N GLU A 173 -20.11 -5.29 2.14
CA GLU A 173 -19.11 -4.27 1.80
C GLU A 173 -19.20 -3.01 2.66
N ARG A 174 -20.41 -2.58 3.05
CA ARG A 174 -20.59 -1.46 3.98
C ARG A 174 -19.88 -1.73 5.30
N LEU A 175 -20.01 -2.95 5.82
CA LEU A 175 -19.32 -3.37 7.04
C LEU A 175 -17.81 -3.44 6.83
N ALA A 176 -17.35 -3.93 5.68
CA ALA A 176 -15.91 -3.95 5.35
C ALA A 176 -15.33 -2.52 5.28
N MET A 177 -16.03 -1.56 4.66
CA MET A 177 -15.60 -0.17 4.57
C MET A 177 -15.63 0.53 5.94
N ALA A 178 -16.67 0.29 6.76
CA ALA A 178 -16.70 0.77 8.13
C ALA A 178 -15.53 0.19 8.95
N SER A 179 -15.22 -1.09 8.75
CA SER A 179 -14.08 -1.76 9.39
C SER A 179 -12.76 -1.10 9.01
N LEU A 180 -12.51 -0.87 7.70
CA LEU A 180 -11.31 -0.19 7.21
C LEU A 180 -11.17 1.24 7.74
N TRP A 181 -12.28 1.90 8.06
CA TRP A 181 -12.30 3.25 8.60
C TRP A 181 -12.00 3.29 10.09
N PHE A 182 -12.68 2.47 10.89
CA PHE A 182 -12.65 2.58 12.36
C PHE A 182 -11.62 1.68 13.02
N LEU A 183 -11.41 0.46 12.51
CA LEU A 183 -10.51 -0.50 13.16
C LEU A 183 -9.04 -0.06 13.23
N PRO A 184 -8.46 0.75 12.31
CA PRO A 184 -7.08 1.21 12.47
C PRO A 184 -6.78 1.89 13.81
N LEU A 185 -7.78 2.50 14.46
CA LEU A 185 -7.66 3.13 15.78
C LEU A 185 -7.38 2.13 16.91
N VAL A 186 -7.89 0.90 16.78
CA VAL A 186 -7.85 -0.13 17.82
C VAL A 186 -6.96 -1.32 17.45
N VAL A 187 -6.51 -1.43 16.20
CA VAL A 187 -5.72 -2.57 15.69
C VAL A 187 -4.53 -2.91 16.60
N PRO A 188 -3.67 -1.97 17.04
CA PRO A 188 -2.57 -2.35 17.91
C PRO A 188 -3.01 -2.75 19.32
N ASN A 189 -4.13 -2.22 19.84
CA ASN A 189 -4.65 -2.69 21.12
C ASN A 189 -5.07 -4.16 21.01
N ILE A 190 -5.66 -4.55 19.88
CA ILE A 190 -6.00 -5.96 19.58
C ILE A 190 -4.72 -6.79 19.46
N ALA A 191 -3.71 -6.30 18.75
CA ALA A 191 -2.43 -6.98 18.60
C ALA A 191 -1.72 -7.18 19.95
N HIS A 192 -1.74 -6.17 20.84
CA HIS A 192 -1.18 -6.30 22.19
C HIS A 192 -1.96 -7.32 23.03
N ALA A 193 -3.29 -7.29 22.96
CA ALA A 193 -4.13 -8.16 23.79
C ALA A 193 -4.14 -9.63 23.32
N THR A 194 -3.99 -9.88 22.02
CA THR A 194 -4.18 -11.22 21.43
C THR A 194 -2.91 -11.80 20.80
N GLY A 195 -1.88 -10.99 20.56
CA GLY A 195 -0.71 -11.36 19.76
C GLY A 195 -0.98 -11.51 18.27
N LEU A 196 -2.22 -11.28 17.81
CA LEU A 196 -2.61 -11.50 16.42
C LEU A 196 -2.40 -10.24 15.57
N PRO A 197 -1.95 -10.37 14.31
CA PRO A 197 -1.75 -9.24 13.40
C PRO A 197 -3.10 -8.74 12.83
N ALA A 198 -3.94 -8.16 13.68
CA ALA A 198 -5.29 -7.69 13.31
C ALA A 198 -5.28 -6.67 12.16
N GLY A 199 -4.20 -5.88 12.04
CA GLY A 199 -4.00 -4.95 10.94
C GLY A 199 -3.88 -5.66 9.60
N PHE A 200 -3.16 -6.78 9.55
CA PHE A 200 -3.03 -7.59 8.34
C PHE A 200 -4.37 -8.19 7.90
N ALA A 201 -5.15 -8.74 8.84
CA ALA A 201 -6.49 -9.25 8.55
C ALA A 201 -7.42 -8.16 7.99
N LEU A 202 -7.30 -6.94 8.51
CA LEU A 202 -8.03 -5.78 8.01
C LEU A 202 -7.63 -5.41 6.57
N LEU A 203 -6.33 -5.45 6.25
CA LEU A 203 -5.84 -5.22 4.89
C LEU A 203 -6.33 -6.31 3.92
N LEU A 204 -6.34 -7.57 4.33
CA LEU A 204 -6.90 -8.68 3.54
C LEU A 204 -8.38 -8.47 3.26
N LEU A 205 -9.17 -8.02 4.24
CA LEU A 205 -10.59 -7.69 4.04
C LEU A 205 -10.77 -6.59 2.98
N GLY A 206 -9.93 -5.56 3.01
CA GLY A 206 -9.92 -4.50 2.01
C GLY A 206 -9.56 -5.01 0.61
N LEU A 207 -8.47 -5.78 0.49
CA LEU A 207 -8.06 -6.37 -0.79
C LEU A 207 -9.10 -7.34 -1.35
N TRP A 208 -9.75 -8.11 -0.48
CA TRP A 208 -10.86 -8.98 -0.87
C TRP A 208 -12.06 -8.20 -1.42
N SER A 209 -12.40 -7.07 -0.80
CA SER A 209 -13.46 -6.16 -1.29
C SER A 209 -13.13 -5.60 -2.68
N VAL A 210 -11.88 -5.16 -2.88
CA VAL A 210 -11.37 -4.70 -4.18
C VAL A 210 -11.40 -5.81 -5.23
N TRP A 211 -10.95 -7.01 -4.85
CA TRP A 211 -10.89 -8.19 -5.73
C TRP A 211 -12.27 -8.61 -6.22
N ARG A 212 -13.26 -8.69 -5.31
CA ARG A 212 -14.65 -9.02 -5.65
C ARG A 212 -15.20 -8.09 -6.71
N ARG A 213 -15.02 -6.77 -6.51
CA ARG A 213 -15.45 -5.77 -7.49
C ARG A 213 -14.70 -5.91 -8.81
N ALA A 214 -13.38 -6.07 -8.77
CA ALA A 214 -12.54 -6.19 -9.97
C ALA A 214 -12.95 -7.36 -10.88
N ILE A 215 -13.33 -8.51 -10.29
CA ILE A 215 -13.83 -9.67 -11.05
C ILE A 215 -15.19 -9.35 -11.69
N LEU A 216 -16.11 -8.75 -10.94
CA LEU A 216 -17.44 -8.41 -11.45
C LEU A 216 -17.37 -7.38 -12.58
N SER A 217 -16.49 -6.38 -12.46
CA SER A 217 -16.22 -5.42 -13.54
C SER A 217 -15.58 -6.05 -14.78
N SER A 218 -14.93 -7.20 -14.63
CA SER A 218 -14.34 -7.96 -15.73
C SER A 218 -15.36 -8.86 -16.44
N GLY A 219 -16.35 -9.38 -15.70
CA GLY A 219 -17.42 -10.24 -16.23
C GLY A 219 -18.62 -9.52 -16.85
N ALA A 220 -18.89 -8.26 -16.50
CA ALA A 220 -20.07 -7.51 -16.95
C ALA A 220 -20.12 -7.14 -18.46
N ARG A 221 -19.11 -7.56 -19.27
CA ARG A 221 -19.01 -7.21 -20.70
C ARG A 221 -19.62 -8.23 -21.68
N ILE A 222 -20.36 -9.25 -21.22
CA ILE A 222 -21.06 -10.23 -22.09
C ILE A 222 -22.58 -10.17 -21.91
N ARG A 223 -23.16 -8.96 -21.95
CA ARG A 223 -24.58 -8.82 -22.30
C ARG A 223 -24.72 -7.70 -23.33
N PRO A 224 -24.99 -8.00 -24.62
CA PRO A 224 -25.47 -6.97 -25.51
C PRO A 224 -26.74 -6.37 -24.90
N ALA A 225 -26.83 -5.04 -24.90
CA ALA A 225 -28.03 -4.35 -24.44
C ALA A 225 -29.24 -4.94 -25.20
N PRO A 226 -30.37 -5.23 -24.53
CA PRO A 226 -31.58 -5.60 -25.25
C PRO A 226 -31.92 -4.47 -26.22
N ALA A 227 -32.04 -4.80 -27.50
CA ALA A 227 -32.58 -3.89 -28.49
C ALA A 227 -33.96 -3.47 -27.99
N HIS A 228 -34.14 -2.18 -27.71
CA HIS A 228 -35.45 -1.64 -27.39
C HIS A 228 -36.33 -1.78 -28.64
N PRO A 229 -37.58 -2.25 -28.49
CA PRO A 229 -38.56 -2.31 -29.58
C PRO A 229 -39.02 -0.92 -30.03
#